data_AF-A0A4P2Q8H4-F1
#
_entry.id   AF-A0A4P2Q8H4-F1
#
_cell.length_a   1.000
_cell.length_b   1.000
_cell.length_c   1.000
_cell.angle_alpha   90.00
_cell.angle_beta   90.00
_cell.angle_gamma   90.00
#
_symmetry.space_group_name_H-M   'P 1'
#
loop_
_entity.id
_entity.type
_entity.pdbx_description
1 polymer ?
#
loop_
_entity_poly.entity_id
_entity_poly.type
_entity_poly.pdbx_seq_one_letter_code
_entity_poly.pdbx_strand_id
1 'polypeptide(L)'
;MLATNCTNFRRHFDAYKEILGSSTIGCETVLNIRDLAQNQHSICAAVARSFEDTAQPDIMSDIRGIDAMENAYMLRSEYGDIDVNELIKNPECIARMQTE
;
A
#
# COMPACT_ATOMS: atom_id res chain seq x y z
N MET A 1 -7.91 2.72 -12.53
CA MET A 1 -7.37 1.56 -11.77
C MET A 1 -6.20 1.99 -10.88
N LEU A 2 -5.19 2.70 -11.40
CA LEU A 2 -4.07 3.25 -10.62
C LEU A 2 -4.51 4.17 -9.47
N ALA A 3 -5.25 5.26 -9.77
CA ALA A 3 -5.78 6.18 -8.76
C ALA A 3 -6.60 5.46 -7.69
N THR A 4 -7.48 4.55 -8.11
CA THR A 4 -8.33 3.75 -7.21
C THR A 4 -7.52 2.92 -6.21
N ASN A 5 -6.38 2.34 -6.60
CA ASN A 5 -5.53 1.57 -5.69
C ASN A 5 -4.85 2.48 -4.65
N CYS A 6 -4.32 3.63 -5.06
CA CYS A 6 -3.78 4.62 -4.12
C CYS A 6 -4.84 5.12 -3.14
N THR A 7 -6.01 5.52 -3.66
CA THR A 7 -7.11 6.02 -2.84
C THR A 7 -7.60 4.95 -1.86
N ASN A 8 -7.77 3.70 -2.32
CA ASN A 8 -8.23 2.61 -1.47
C ASN A 8 -7.19 2.28 -0.39
N PHE A 9 -5.91 2.21 -0.76
CA PHE A 9 -4.85 1.94 0.20
C PHE A 9 -4.80 3.01 1.29
N ARG A 10 -4.79 4.30 0.91
CA ARG A 10 -4.81 5.42 1.84
C ARG A 10 -6.03 5.39 2.75
N ARG A 11 -7.22 5.19 2.17
CA ARG A 11 -8.49 5.19 2.92
C ARG A 11 -8.59 4.03 3.92
N HIS A 12 -8.01 2.89 3.60
CA HIS A 12 -8.09 1.68 4.41
C HIS A 12 -6.83 1.39 5.22
N PHE A 13 -5.83 2.27 5.20
CA PHE A 13 -4.53 2.00 5.82
C PHE A 13 -4.62 1.73 7.32
N ASP A 14 -5.41 2.51 8.06
CA ASP A 14 -5.61 2.27 9.50
C ASP A 14 -6.27 0.91 9.78
N ALA A 15 -7.23 0.50 8.93
CA ALA A 15 -7.84 -0.83 9.04
C ALA A 15 -6.83 -1.94 8.71
N TYR A 16 -5.95 -1.74 7.72
CA TYR A 16 -4.86 -2.66 7.45
C TYR A 16 -3.91 -2.77 8.64
N LYS A 17 -3.52 -1.64 9.25
CA LYS A 17 -2.69 -1.64 10.46
C LYS A 17 -3.33 -2.40 11.61
N GLU A 18 -4.63 -2.21 11.84
CA GLU A 18 -5.35 -2.91 12.90
C GLU A 18 -5.41 -4.42 12.65
N ILE A 19 -5.73 -4.83 11.43
CA ILE A 19 -5.83 -6.26 11.07
C ILE A 19 -4.45 -6.94 11.11
N LEU A 20 -3.44 -6.34 10.48
CA LEU A 20 -2.09 -6.90 10.42
C LEU A 20 -1.40 -6.92 11.79
N GLY A 21 -1.67 -5.90 12.62
CA GLY A 21 -1.16 -5.81 13.98
C GLY A 21 -1.89 -6.70 14.99
N SER A 22 -3.01 -7.33 14.61
CA SER A 22 -3.81 -8.14 15.52
C SER A 22 -3.17 -9.49 15.81
N SER A 23 -3.08 -9.84 17.09
CA SER A 23 -2.68 -11.18 17.55
C SER A 23 -3.84 -12.16 17.64
N THR A 24 -5.08 -11.72 17.40
CA THR A 24 -6.30 -12.56 17.53
C THR A 24 -6.87 -12.99 16.19
N ILE A 25 -6.51 -12.31 15.10
CA ILE A 25 -6.90 -12.69 13.74
C ILE A 25 -6.00 -13.83 13.26
N GLY A 26 -6.60 -14.85 12.66
CA GLY A 26 -5.87 -16.00 12.13
C GLY A 26 -4.94 -15.63 10.97
N CYS A 27 -3.82 -16.34 10.86
CA CYS A 27 -2.76 -15.97 9.92
C CYS A 27 -3.17 -15.99 8.46
N GLU A 28 -4.06 -16.88 8.03
CA GLU A 28 -4.55 -16.86 6.65
C GLU A 28 -5.21 -15.52 6.30
N THR A 29 -6.05 -14.98 7.19
CA THR A 29 -6.68 -13.67 6.99
C THR A 29 -5.65 -12.54 7.01
N VAL A 30 -4.70 -12.57 7.95
CA VAL A 30 -3.60 -11.58 8.02
C VAL A 30 -2.80 -11.57 6.72
N LEU A 31 -2.41 -12.74 6.20
CA LEU A 31 -1.62 -12.87 4.97
C LEU A 31 -2.40 -12.45 3.72
N ASN A 32 -3.69 -12.79 3.62
CA ASN A 32 -4.54 -12.33 2.52
C ASN A 32 -4.68 -10.80 2.49
N ILE A 33 -4.83 -10.17 3.67
CA ILE A 33 -4.89 -8.71 3.79
C ILE A 33 -3.54 -8.07 3.51
N ARG A 34 -2.44 -8.69 3.96
CA ARG A 34 -1.07 -8.26 3.62
C ARG A 34 -0.89 -8.21 2.11
N ASP A 35 -1.27 -9.27 1.39
CA ASP A 35 -1.09 -9.34 -0.07
C ASP A 35 -1.91 -8.28 -0.81
N LEU A 36 -3.16 -8.06 -0.37
CA LEU A 36 -3.99 -6.98 -0.90
C LEU A 36 -3.36 -5.60 -0.66
N ALA A 37 -2.98 -5.32 0.59
CA ALA A 37 -2.37 -4.06 1.00
C ALA A 37 -1.07 -3.82 0.24
N GLN A 38 -0.22 -4.83 0.11
CA GLN A 38 1.07 -4.74 -0.57
C GLN A 38 0.93 -4.53 -2.08
N ASN A 39 -0.05 -5.17 -2.72
CA ASN A 39 -0.35 -4.93 -4.13
C ASN A 39 -0.81 -3.48 -4.36
N GLN A 40 -1.75 -2.99 -3.55
CA GLN A 40 -2.23 -1.61 -3.67
C GLN A 40 -1.12 -0.59 -3.39
N HIS A 41 -0.30 -0.83 -2.35
CA HIS A 41 0.85 0.02 -2.01
C HIS A 41 1.89 0.04 -3.13
N SER A 42 2.26 -1.12 -3.68
CA SER A 42 3.23 -1.24 -4.77
C SER A 42 2.79 -0.46 -6.01
N ILE A 43 1.52 -0.59 -6.38
CA ILE A 43 0.93 0.20 -7.48
C ILE A 43 1.03 1.70 -7.18
N CYS A 44 0.73 2.10 -5.93
CA CYS A 44 0.77 3.50 -5.57
C CYS A 44 2.20 4.08 -5.56
N ALA A 45 3.17 3.32 -5.07
CA ALA A 45 4.59 3.68 -5.11
C ALA A 45 5.11 3.76 -6.55
N ALA A 46 4.68 2.86 -7.44
CA ALA A 46 5.02 2.90 -8.86
C ALA A 46 4.47 4.16 -9.55
N VAL A 47 3.24 4.56 -9.21
CA VAL A 47 2.66 5.82 -9.68
C VAL A 47 3.51 7.00 -9.24
N ALA A 48 3.82 7.14 -7.95
CA ALA A 48 4.67 8.23 -7.46
C ALA A 48 5.99 8.31 -8.22
N ARG A 49 6.69 7.17 -8.37
CA ARG A 49 7.95 7.09 -9.11
C ARG A 49 7.81 7.51 -10.57
N SER A 50 6.74 7.12 -11.27
CA SER A 50 6.53 7.53 -12.67
C SER A 50 6.32 9.04 -12.85
N PHE A 51 5.86 9.74 -11.82
CA PHE A 51 5.73 11.20 -11.83
C PHE A 51 7.01 11.91 -11.39
N GLU A 52 7.80 11.29 -10.51
CA GLU A 52 9.13 11.79 -10.14
C GLU A 52 10.13 11.63 -11.31
N ASP A 53 9.96 10.60 -12.14
CA ASP A 53 10.72 10.41 -13.37
C ASP A 53 10.21 11.34 -14.48
N THR A 54 10.83 12.52 -14.56
CA THR A 54 10.54 13.61 -15.53
C THR A 54 10.53 13.21 -17.03
N ALA A 55 10.78 11.95 -17.37
CA ALA A 55 10.75 11.42 -18.73
C ALA A 55 9.35 11.11 -19.29
N GLN A 56 8.26 11.20 -18.51
CA GLN A 56 6.90 10.86 -18.95
C GLN A 56 5.90 12.04 -18.93
N PRO A 57 5.99 12.98 -19.90
CA PRO A 57 5.12 14.15 -19.97
C PRO A 57 3.63 13.82 -20.20
N ASP A 58 3.31 12.66 -20.79
CA ASP A 58 1.92 12.29 -21.11
C ASP A 58 1.07 11.99 -19.87
N ILE A 59 1.64 11.45 -18.78
CA ILE A 59 0.89 11.07 -17.58
C ILE A 59 0.42 12.32 -16.81
N MET A 60 1.17 13.43 -16.90
CA MET A 60 0.78 14.72 -16.32
C MET A 60 -0.42 15.38 -17.00
N SER A 61 -0.84 14.90 -18.19
CA SER A 61 -1.98 15.44 -18.93
C SER A 61 -3.30 14.70 -18.70
N ASP A 62 -3.27 13.48 -18.15
CA ASP A 62 -4.48 12.73 -17.78
C ASP A 62 -4.90 13.09 -16.33
N ILE A 63 -6.12 13.59 -16.17
CA ILE A 63 -6.74 13.89 -14.86
C ILE A 63 -6.64 12.70 -13.91
N ARG A 64 -6.79 11.47 -14.42
CA ARG A 64 -6.68 10.24 -13.61
C ARG A 64 -5.25 9.96 -13.17
N GLY A 65 -4.27 10.47 -13.91
CA GLY A 65 -2.86 10.47 -13.51
C GLY A 65 -2.63 11.45 -12.37
N ILE A 66 -3.12 12.69 -12.49
CA ILE A 66 -3.01 13.73 -11.47
C ILE A 66 -3.63 13.27 -10.14
N ASP A 67 -4.85 12.72 -10.16
CA ASP A 67 -5.50 12.19 -8.95
C ASP A 67 -4.68 11.08 -8.29
N ALA A 68 -4.08 10.19 -9.10
CA ALA A 68 -3.25 9.10 -8.60
C ALA A 68 -1.96 9.63 -7.95
N MET A 69 -1.34 10.64 -8.56
CA MET A 69 -0.16 11.34 -8.06
C MET A 69 -0.44 12.02 -6.72
N GLU A 70 -1.52 12.80 -6.63
CA GLU A 70 -1.92 13.49 -5.40
C GLU A 70 -2.16 12.50 -4.26
N ASN A 71 -2.90 11.42 -4.51
CA ASN A 71 -3.13 10.40 -3.48
C ASN A 71 -1.83 9.71 -3.04
N ALA A 72 -0.89 9.48 -3.96
CA ALA A 72 0.39 8.87 -3.63
C ALA A 72 1.26 9.79 -2.76
N TYR A 73 1.34 11.09 -3.09
CA TYR A 73 2.06 12.07 -2.26
C TYR A 73 1.38 12.29 -0.91
N MET A 74 0.05 12.34 -0.86
CA MET A 74 -0.69 12.43 0.40
C MET A 74 -0.42 11.22 1.29
N LEU A 75 -0.46 10.01 0.73
CA LEU A 75 -0.14 8.78 1.47
C LEU A 75 1.26 8.85 2.10
N ARG A 76 2.28 9.23 1.32
CA ARG A 76 3.65 9.38 1.81
C ARG A 76 3.77 10.47 2.86
N SER A 77 3.05 11.58 2.70
CA SER A 77 3.02 12.67 3.69
C SER A 77 2.33 12.26 4.99
N GLU A 78 1.29 11.43 4.94
CA GLU A 78 0.51 10.99 6.11
C GLU A 78 1.23 9.90 6.91
N TYR A 79 1.88 8.95 6.22
CA TYR A 79 2.37 7.72 6.85
C TYR A 79 3.87 7.44 6.64
N GLY A 80 4.57 8.27 5.87
CA GLY A 80 5.98 8.07 5.55
C GLY A 80 6.20 6.93 4.56
N ASP A 81 7.41 6.35 4.61
CA ASP A 81 7.74 5.16 3.84
C ASP A 81 7.17 3.93 4.55
N ILE A 82 6.19 3.27 3.92
CA ILE A 82 5.43 2.16 4.51
C ILE A 82 6.05 0.83 4.09
N ASP A 83 6.45 0.01 5.06
CA ASP A 83 6.65 -1.42 4.86
C ASP A 83 5.43 -2.19 5.40
N VAL A 84 4.64 -2.78 4.49
CA VAL A 84 3.44 -3.56 4.84
C VAL A 84 3.80 -4.80 5.68
N ASN A 85 4.97 -5.39 5.47
CA ASN A 85 5.41 -6.55 6.25
C ASN A 85 5.69 -6.18 7.71
N GLU A 86 6.22 -4.99 7.95
CA GLU A 86 6.49 -4.51 9.31
C GLU A 86 5.21 -4.27 10.12
N LEU A 87 4.05 -4.16 9.46
CA LEU A 87 2.76 -4.03 10.14
C LEU A 87 2.30 -5.33 10.80
N ILE A 88 2.83 -6.48 10.38
CA ILE A 88 2.46 -7.78 10.95
C ILE A 88 3.11 -7.95 12.31
N LYS A 89 2.30 -8.11 13.36
CA LYS A 89 2.78 -8.28 14.74
C LYS A 89 2.49 -9.65 15.33
N ASN A 90 1.69 -10.48 14.66
CA ASN A 90 1.39 -11.84 15.11
C ASN A 90 2.61 -12.77 14.89
N PRO A 91 3.21 -13.35 15.95
CA PRO A 91 4.39 -14.21 15.84
C PRO A 91 4.18 -15.47 15.00
N GLU A 92 3.00 -16.08 15.05
CA GLU A 92 2.70 -17.28 14.25
C GLU A 92 2.72 -16.95 12.75
N CYS A 93 2.22 -15.77 12.39
CA CYS A 93 2.16 -15.33 11.01
C CYS A 93 3.55 -14.95 10.50
N ILE A 94 4.35 -14.29 11.34
CA ILE A 94 5.76 -13.98 11.05
C ILE A 94 6.55 -15.28 10.83
N ALA A 95 6.38 -16.29 11.69
CA ALA A 95 7.05 -17.58 11.54
C ALA A 95 6.65 -18.26 10.23
N ARG A 96 5.36 -18.23 9.87
CA ARG A 96 4.87 -18.78 8.61
C ARG A 96 5.46 -18.08 7.38
N MET A 97 5.60 -16.76 7.43
CA MET A 97 6.22 -15.96 6.36
C MET A 97 7.70 -16.28 6.13
N GLN A 98 8.40 -16.83 7.12
CA GLN A 98 9.81 -17.21 7.00
C GLN A 98 10.00 -18.62 6.43
N THR A 99 8.93 -19.42 6.40
CA THR A 99 8.95 -20.82 5.93
C THR A 99 8.38 -21.01 4.52
N GLU A 100 7.58 -20.05 4.04
CA GLU A 100 7.06 -19.98 2.66
C GLU A 100 8.06 -19.24 1.75
#